data_AF-A0A969YVW9-F1
#
_entry.id   AF-A0A969YVW9-F1
#
_cell.length_a   1.000
_cell.length_b   1.000
_cell.length_c   1.000
_cell.angle_alpha   90.00
_cell.angle_beta   90.00
_cell.angle_gamma   90.00
#
_symmetry.space_group_name_H-M   'P 1'
#
loop_
_entity.id
_entity.type
_entity.pdbx_description
1 polymer ?
#
loop_
_entity_poly.entity_id
_entity_poly.type
_entity_poly.pdbx_seq_one_letter_code
_entity_poly.pdbx_strand_id
1 'polypeptide(L)'
;MRENLLSYYLLRKSYSSRDYLLDLIAFHTAPVFLAAKPAVLITLTNIVKKDLLDVWDLEKGSLFSAIGINFEEVKRKQASVSILFYQTDQFA
;
A
#
# COMPACT_ATOMS: atom_id res chain seq x y z
N MET A 1 -10.77 15.55 17.28
CA MET A 1 -10.17 15.20 15.97
C MET A 1 -8.65 15.00 16.03
N ARG A 2 -7.87 15.91 16.65
CA ARG A 2 -6.40 15.76 16.78
C ARG A 2 -5.96 14.55 17.62
N GLU A 3 -6.66 14.24 18.70
CA GLU A 3 -6.37 13.07 19.55
C GLU A 3 -6.49 11.75 18.77
N ASN A 4 -7.49 11.62 17.89
CA ASN A 4 -7.70 10.41 17.09
C ASN A 4 -6.59 10.19 16.05
N LEU A 5 -6.04 11.25 15.46
CA LEU A 5 -4.93 11.14 14.49
C LEU A 5 -3.64 10.68 15.16
N LEU A 6 -3.36 11.19 16.37
CA LEU A 6 -2.18 10.78 17.13
C LEU A 6 -2.30 9.32 17.57
N SER A 7 -3.47 8.92 18.08
CA SER A 7 -3.75 7.55 18.47
C SER A 7 -3.61 6.59 17.29
N TYR A 8 -4.16 6.95 16.12
CA TYR A 8 -4.01 6.17 14.88
C TYR A 8 -2.55 6.05 14.45
N TYR A 9 -1.78 7.14 14.51
CA TYR A 9 -0.36 7.13 14.17
C TYR A 9 0.45 6.22 15.10
N LEU A 10 0.19 6.26 16.40
CA LEU A 10 0.85 5.41 17.39
C LEU A 10 0.47 3.94 17.22
N LEU A 11 -0.81 3.67 16.93
CA LEU A 11 -1.30 2.33 16.63
C LEU A 11 -0.59 1.74 15.40
N ARG A 12 -0.49 2.50 14.31
CA ARG A 12 0.24 2.10 13.09
C ARG A 12 1.70 1.75 13.35
N LYS A 13 2.37 2.46 14.26
CA LYS A 13 3.75 2.13 14.63
C LYS A 13 3.87 0.77 15.33
N SER A 14 2.85 0.38 16.09
CA SER A 14 2.81 -0.90 16.80
C SER A 14 2.56 -2.11 15.91
N TYR A 15 2.03 -1.91 14.69
CA TYR A 15 1.73 -2.98 13.76
C TYR A 15 2.95 -3.81 13.36
N SER A 16 2.74 -5.08 13.05
CA SER A 16 3.73 -5.86 12.31
C SER A 16 3.99 -5.21 10.94
N SER A 17 5.10 -5.52 10.29
CA SER A 17 5.40 -4.97 8.95
C SER A 17 4.35 -5.37 7.92
N ARG A 18 3.77 -6.57 8.08
CA ARG A 18 2.63 -7.05 7.28
C ARG A 18 1.38 -6.23 7.52
N ASP A 19 0.96 -6.06 8.77
CA ASP A 19 -0.27 -5.31 9.07
C ASP A 19 -0.12 -3.84 8.68
N TYR A 20 1.08 -3.27 8.86
CA TYR A 20 1.41 -1.93 8.40
C TYR A 20 1.32 -1.80 6.88
N LEU A 21 1.82 -2.79 6.13
CA LEU A 21 1.74 -2.84 4.68
C LEU A 21 0.27 -2.88 4.21
N LEU A 22 -0.53 -3.77 4.78
CA LEU A 22 -1.95 -3.94 4.44
C LEU A 22 -2.75 -2.69 4.73
N ASP A 23 -2.57 -2.10 5.90
CA ASP A 23 -3.24 -0.85 6.28
C ASP A 23 -2.84 0.31 5.36
N LEU A 24 -1.56 0.39 4.97
CA LEU A 24 -1.08 1.41 4.04
C LEU A 24 -1.67 1.26 2.64
N ILE A 25 -1.68 0.05 2.11
CA ILE A 25 -2.32 -0.23 0.82
C ILE A 25 -3.80 0.10 0.92
N ALA A 26 -4.54 -0.50 1.86
CA ALA A 26 -5.99 -0.35 1.98
C ALA A 26 -6.42 1.12 2.12
N PHE A 27 -5.72 1.89 2.96
CA PHE A 27 -6.01 3.31 3.14
C PHE A 27 -5.85 4.11 1.86
N HIS A 28 -4.76 3.89 1.12
CA HIS A 28 -4.45 4.67 -0.08
C HIS A 28 -5.17 4.17 -1.34
N THR A 29 -5.49 2.89 -1.43
CA THR A 29 -6.23 2.30 -2.57
C THR A 29 -7.74 2.32 -2.39
N ALA A 30 -8.27 2.67 -1.21
CA ALA A 30 -9.71 2.82 -0.99
C ALA A 30 -10.42 3.69 -2.07
N PRO A 31 -9.89 4.84 -2.51
CA PRO A 31 -10.48 5.61 -3.61
C PRO A 31 -10.48 4.87 -4.96
N VAL A 32 -9.51 3.98 -5.18
CA VAL A 32 -9.43 3.14 -6.38
C VAL A 32 -10.48 2.02 -6.32
N PHE A 33 -10.63 1.37 -5.16
CA PHE A 33 -11.69 0.39 -4.92
C PHE A 33 -13.10 0.97 -5.13
N LEU A 34 -13.32 2.20 -4.68
CA LEU A 34 -14.60 2.91 -4.81
C LEU A 34 -14.82 3.50 -6.22
N ALA A 35 -13.93 3.23 -7.18
CA ALA A 35 -13.92 3.82 -8.52
C ALA A 35 -13.96 5.37 -8.52
N ALA A 36 -13.60 5.99 -7.39
CA ALA A 36 -13.53 7.44 -7.25
C ALA A 36 -12.23 8.01 -7.87
N LYS A 37 -11.22 7.15 -8.05
CA LYS A 37 -9.98 7.44 -8.80
C LYS A 37 -9.57 6.25 -9.67
N PRO A 38 -9.02 6.49 -10.88
CA PRO A 38 -8.54 5.41 -11.75
C PRO A 38 -7.34 4.66 -11.17
N ALA A 39 -6.48 5.38 -10.44
CA ALA A 39 -5.22 4.87 -9.95
C ALA A 39 -4.69 5.67 -8.75
N VAL A 40 -3.73 5.07 -8.04
CA VAL A 40 -2.94 5.73 -6.99
C VAL A 40 -1.48 5.25 -7.03
N LEU A 41 -0.55 6.18 -6.87
CA LEU A 41 0.86 5.87 -6.71
C LEU A 41 1.22 5.87 -5.22
N ILE A 42 1.74 4.74 -4.74
CA ILE A 42 2.19 4.57 -3.36
C ILE A 42 3.70 4.34 -3.37
N THR A 43 4.43 4.94 -2.44
CA THR A 43 5.85 4.63 -2.25
C THR A 43 6.05 3.96 -0.88
N LEU A 44 6.48 2.70 -0.91
CA LEU A 44 6.91 1.98 0.28
C LEU A 44 8.37 2.32 0.57
N THR A 45 8.70 2.47 1.84
CA THR A 45 10.06 2.78 2.29
C THR A 45 10.40 2.01 3.56
N ASN A 46 11.68 1.65 3.73
CA ASN A 46 12.16 0.97 4.93
C ASN A 46 12.40 1.93 6.13
N ILE A 47 11.88 3.16 6.07
CA ILE A 47 12.09 4.19 7.11
C ILE A 47 11.30 3.84 8.38
N VAL A 48 10.04 3.41 8.22
CA VAL A 48 9.15 3.12 9.35
C VAL A 48 9.27 1.67 9.82
N LYS A 49 9.42 0.74 8.87
CA LYS A 49 9.56 -0.70 9.10
C LYS A 49 10.72 -1.19 8.24
N LYS A 50 11.77 -1.74 8.86
CA LYS A 50 13.05 -2.04 8.18
C LYS A 50 12.93 -3.15 7.12
N ASP A 51 12.01 -4.06 7.33
CA ASP A 51 11.71 -5.26 6.53
C ASP A 51 10.49 -5.07 5.62
N LEU A 52 9.97 -3.84 5.47
CA LEU A 52 8.73 -3.59 4.74
C LEU A 52 8.81 -4.03 3.28
N LEU A 53 9.94 -3.78 2.62
CA LEU A 53 10.14 -4.19 1.23
C LEU A 53 10.22 -5.71 1.08
N ASP A 54 10.80 -6.40 2.06
CA ASP A 54 10.87 -7.87 2.06
C ASP A 54 9.47 -8.47 2.19
N VAL A 55 8.66 -7.92 3.10
CA VAL A 55 7.26 -8.31 3.27
C VAL A 55 6.44 -8.03 2.00
N TRP A 56 6.66 -6.88 1.36
CA TRP A 56 6.03 -6.57 0.07
C TRP A 56 6.40 -7.62 -0.99
N ASP A 57 7.68 -7.96 -1.12
CA ASP A 57 8.15 -8.91 -2.12
C ASP A 57 7.59 -10.32 -1.90
N LEU A 58 7.39 -10.72 -0.64
CA LEU A 58 6.76 -11.99 -0.27
C LEU A 58 5.26 -12.04 -0.55
N GLU A 59 4.53 -10.96 -0.26
CA GLU A 59 3.06 -10.98 -0.24
C GLU A 59 2.42 -10.44 -1.53
N LYS A 60 3.12 -9.62 -2.33
CA LYS A 60 2.53 -8.92 -3.49
C LYS A 60 1.84 -9.83 -4.50
N GLY A 61 2.36 -11.04 -4.71
CA GLY A 61 1.79 -12.00 -5.65
C GLY A 61 0.46 -12.58 -5.17
N SER A 62 0.36 -12.93 -3.89
CA SER A 62 -0.85 -13.51 -3.31
C SER A 62 -1.91 -12.45 -3.02
N LEU A 63 -1.50 -11.28 -2.49
CA LEU A 63 -2.41 -10.25 -2.00
C LEU A 63 -3.41 -9.76 -3.04
N PHE A 64 -2.94 -9.40 -4.24
CA PHE A 64 -3.78 -8.67 -5.20
C PHE A 64 -4.53 -9.57 -6.17
N SER A 65 -4.14 -10.84 -6.29
CA SER A 65 -4.86 -11.83 -7.10
C SER A 65 -6.34 -11.97 -6.69
N ALA A 66 -6.68 -11.67 -5.43
CA ALA A 66 -8.03 -11.82 -4.90
C ALA A 66 -8.89 -10.53 -4.92
N ILE A 67 -8.31 -9.35 -5.12
CA ILE A 67 -8.98 -8.07 -4.78
C ILE A 67 -9.34 -7.22 -6.02
N GLY A 68 -9.09 -7.69 -7.24
CA GLY A 68 -9.53 -7.00 -8.46
C GLY A 68 -8.88 -5.63 -8.70
N ILE A 69 -7.72 -5.39 -8.08
CA ILE A 69 -6.86 -4.23 -8.35
C ILE A 69 -5.53 -4.76 -8.89
N ASN A 70 -5.06 -4.16 -9.97
CA ASN A 70 -3.74 -4.44 -10.50
C ASN A 70 -2.71 -3.52 -9.86
N PHE A 71 -1.45 -3.95 -9.93
CA PHE A 71 -0.34 -3.13 -9.52
C PHE A 71 0.87 -3.30 -10.45
N GLU A 72 1.65 -2.23 -10.58
CA GLU A 72 2.94 -2.24 -11.25
C GLU A 72 4.01 -1.53 -10.40
N GLU A 73 5.18 -2.15 -10.28
CA GLU A 73 6.34 -1.50 -9.68
C GLU A 73 7.00 -0.55 -10.70
N VAL A 74 6.71 0.75 -10.57
CA VAL A 74 7.21 1.78 -11.48
C VAL A 74 8.70 2.03 -11.27
N LYS A 75 9.15 2.02 -10.01
CA LYS A 75 10.55 2.31 -9.68
C LYS A 75 10.96 1.65 -8.39
N ARG A 76 12.05 0.89 -8.43
CA ARG A 76 12.69 0.31 -7.25
C ARG A 76 14.05 0.95 -6.97
N LYS A 77 14.31 1.22 -5.69
CA LYS A 77 15.61 1.62 -5.13
C LYS A 77 15.92 0.72 -3.95
N GLN A 78 17.16 0.79 -3.45
CA GLN A 78 17.60 -0.04 -2.33
C GLN A 78 16.73 0.07 -1.07
N ALA A 79 16.16 1.24 -0.77
CA ALA A 79 15.36 1.48 0.44
C ALA A 79 13.91 1.89 0.17
N SER A 80 13.45 1.83 -1.10
CA SER A 80 12.08 2.19 -1.46
C SER A 80 11.60 1.53 -2.75
N VAL A 81 10.30 1.31 -2.86
CA VAL A 81 9.64 0.97 -4.13
C VAL A 81 8.41 1.85 -4.35
N SER A 82 8.27 2.40 -5.56
CA SER A 82 7.08 3.13 -6.00
C SER A 82 6.20 2.20 -6.82
N ILE A 83 4.95 2.06 -6.41
CA ILE A 83 3.98 1.10 -6.94
C ILE A 83 2.74 1.85 -7.39
N LEU A 84 2.34 1.65 -8.63
CA LEU A 84 1.09 2.16 -9.18
C LEU A 84 0.01 1.10 -8.99
N PHE A 85 -1.08 1.45 -8.32
CA PHE A 85 -2.28 0.62 -8.18
C PHE A 85 -3.40 1.19 -9.07
N TYR A 86 -4.12 0.35 -9.80
CA TYR A 86 -5.12 0.79 -10.77
C TYR A 86 -6.21 -0.26 -11.03
N GLN A 87 -7.37 0.19 -11.53
CA GLN A 87 -8.42 -0.68 -12.05
C GLN A 87 -8.19 -0.99 -13.53
N THR A 88 -8.37 -2.25 -13.95
CA THR A 88 -8.25 -2.67 -15.37
C THR A 88 -9.33 -2.04 -16.24
N ASP A 89 -10.54 -1.93 -15.70
CA ASP A 89 -11.76 -1.68 -16.48
C ASP A 89 -11.93 -0.23 -16.94
N GLN A 90 -10.97 0.66 -16.65
CA GLN A 90 -11.04 2.08 -17.02
C GLN A 90 -10.27 2.45 -18.31
N PHE A 91 -9.66 1.47 -18.98
CA PHE A 91 -8.96 1.67 -20.26
C PHE A 91 -9.52 0.82 -21.42
N ALA A 92 -10.74 0.27 -21.27
CA ALA A 92 -11.46 -0.48 -22.30
C ALA A 92 -12.32 0.42 -23.19
#